data_AF-A0A3D2IFJ2-F1
#
_entry.id   AF-A0A3D2IFJ2-F1
#
_cell.length_a   1.000
_cell.length_b   1.000
_cell.length_c   1.000
_cell.angle_alpha   90.00
_cell.angle_beta   90.00
_cell.angle_gamma   90.00
#
_symmetry.space_group_name_H-M   'P 1'
#
loop_
_entity.id
_entity.type
_entity.pdbx_description
1 polymer ?
#
loop_
_entity_poly.entity_id
_entity_poly.type
_entity_poly.pdbx_seq_one_letter_code
_entity_poly.pdbx_strand_id
1 'polypeptide(L)'
;MTWAKVLQFCLKNWKEILVVVSLLVVSFKSHMDYRALNKAYEISKEETRERIEALQAIHGEEIARREQAIDVYKKAIKDIRQDYERTQKELQEEKEKRMRDYERLFSKDKEGLANEIVDTYGFEFVE
;
A
#
# COMPACT_ATOMS: atom_id res chain seq x y z
N MET A 1 70.71 -14.86 -32.46
CA MET A 1 69.57 -15.52 -33.14
C MET A 1 69.16 -14.66 -34.31
N THR A 2 69.31 -15.18 -35.52
CA THR A 2 69.26 -14.41 -36.76
C THR A 2 67.82 -14.01 -37.12
N TRP A 3 67.45 -12.77 -36.83
CA TRP A 3 66.21 -12.13 -37.29
C TRP A 3 65.96 -12.34 -38.79
N ALA A 4 67.03 -12.39 -39.60
CA ALA A 4 66.95 -12.71 -41.02
C ALA A 4 66.34 -14.09 -41.33
N LYS A 5 66.60 -15.13 -40.50
CA LYS A 5 66.00 -16.47 -40.67
C LYS A 5 64.52 -16.47 -40.29
N VAL A 6 64.15 -15.71 -39.26
CA VAL A 6 62.74 -15.53 -38.87
C VAL A 6 61.99 -14.80 -39.99
N LEU A 7 62.59 -13.78 -40.60
CA LEU A 7 61.99 -13.03 -41.70
C LEU A 7 61.80 -13.88 -42.96
N GLN A 8 62.79 -14.69 -43.32
CA GLN A 8 62.68 -15.62 -44.44
C GLN A 8 61.64 -16.72 -44.18
N PHE A 9 61.54 -17.22 -42.95
CA PHE A 9 60.52 -18.19 -42.57
C PHE A 9 59.11 -17.57 -42.61
N CYS A 10 58.97 -16.33 -42.15
CA CYS A 10 57.71 -15.57 -42.24
C CYS A 10 57.29 -15.32 -43.69
N LEU A 11 58.22 -15.01 -44.59
CA LEU A 11 57.91 -14.81 -46.01
C LEU A 11 57.55 -16.12 -46.72
N LYS A 12 58.19 -17.23 -46.35
CA LYS A 12 57.94 -18.55 -46.94
C LYS A 12 56.61 -19.15 -46.49
N ASN A 13 56.25 -18.99 -45.21
CA ASN A 13 55.05 -19.56 -44.60
C ASN A 13 54.02 -18.49 -44.20
N TRP A 14 53.98 -17.36 -44.92
CA TRP A 14 53.16 -16.20 -44.57
C TRP A 14 51.66 -16.53 -44.46
N LYS A 15 51.17 -17.46 -45.29
CA LYS A 15 49.77 -17.92 -45.26
C LYS A 15 49.45 -18.69 -43.98
N GLU A 16 50.35 -19.55 -43.53
CA GLU A 16 50.17 -20.35 -42.30
C GLU A 16 50.19 -19.45 -41.06
N ILE A 17 51.11 -18.48 -41.03
CA ILE A 17 51.18 -17.48 -39.95
C ILE A 17 49.90 -16.64 -39.90
N LEU A 18 49.38 -16.23 -41.06
CA LEU A 18 48.13 -15.46 -41.14
C LEU A 18 46.95 -16.26 -40.55
N VAL A 19 46.86 -17.56 -40.84
CA VAL A 19 45.83 -18.44 -40.27
C VAL A 19 45.98 -18.56 -38.76
N VAL A 20 47.19 -18.77 -38.25
CA VAL A 20 47.44 -18.88 -36.80
C VAL A 20 47.12 -17.57 -36.07
N VAL A 21 47.52 -16.43 -36.64
CA VAL A 21 47.19 -15.11 -36.09
C VAL A 21 45.69 -14.87 -36.11
N SER A 22 45.00 -15.24 -37.19
CA SER A 22 43.54 -15.13 -37.26
C SER A 22 42.84 -15.96 -36.19
N LEU A 23 43.31 -17.20 -35.94
CA LEU A 23 42.78 -18.04 -34.87
C LEU A 23 43.03 -17.42 -33.49
N LEU A 24 44.23 -16.88 -33.24
CA LEU A 24 44.53 -16.21 -31.97
C LEU A 24 43.65 -14.97 -31.74
N VAL A 25 43.41 -14.16 -32.78
CA VAL A 25 42.53 -12.98 -32.68
C VAL A 25 41.10 -13.41 -32.37
N VAL A 26 40.59 -14.46 -33.02
CA VAL A 26 39.25 -14.98 -32.74
C VAL A 26 39.16 -15.54 -31.32
N SER A 27 40.13 -16.34 -30.87
CA SER A 27 40.15 -16.86 -29.50
C SER A 27 40.22 -15.74 -28.47
N PHE A 28 41.02 -14.70 -28.73
CA PHE A 28 41.14 -13.56 -27.83
C PHE A 28 39.85 -12.74 -27.78
N LYS A 29 39.24 -12.46 -28.94
CA LYS A 29 37.93 -11.77 -29.02
C LYS A 29 36.85 -12.56 -28.28
N SER A 30 36.78 -13.88 -28.51
CA SER A 30 35.82 -14.73 -27.80
C SER A 30 36.01 -14.65 -26.29
N HIS A 31 37.25 -14.72 -25.79
CA HIS A 31 37.49 -14.55 -24.36
C HIS A 31 37.07 -13.18 -23.81
N MET A 32 37.24 -12.10 -24.59
CA MET A 32 36.75 -10.78 -24.19
C MET A 32 35.23 -10.70 -24.19
N ASP A 33 34.58 -11.21 -25.24
CA ASP A 33 33.13 -11.21 -25.39
C ASP A 33 32.48 -12.04 -24.27
N TYR A 34 33.05 -13.20 -23.92
CA TYR A 34 32.59 -14.02 -22.78
C TYR A 34 32.71 -13.28 -21.44
N ARG A 35 33.80 -12.54 -21.20
CA ARG A 35 33.94 -11.73 -19.98
C ARG A 35 32.91 -10.62 -19.92
N ALA A 36 32.67 -9.93 -21.04
CA ALA A 36 31.66 -8.89 -21.13
C ALA A 36 30.26 -9.43 -20.86
N LEU A 37 29.93 -10.59 -21.44
CA LEU A 37 28.66 -11.27 -21.23
C LEU A 37 28.46 -11.68 -19.77
N ASN A 38 29.49 -12.28 -19.15
CA ASN A 38 29.41 -12.70 -17.75
C ASN A 38 29.24 -11.50 -16.82
N LYS A 39 29.94 -10.38 -17.10
CA LYS A 39 29.78 -9.14 -16.34
C LYS A 39 28.37 -8.57 -16.48
N ALA A 40 27.82 -8.53 -17.69
CA ALA A 40 26.45 -8.05 -17.93
C ALA A 40 25.42 -8.95 -17.23
N TYR A 41 25.65 -10.27 -17.22
CA TYR A 41 24.79 -11.22 -16.53
C TYR A 41 24.79 -11.02 -15.01
N GLU A 42 25.97 -10.88 -14.40
CA GLU A 42 26.08 -10.61 -12.95
C GLU A 42 25.43 -9.26 -12.58
N ILE A 43 25.66 -8.20 -13.36
CA ILE A 43 25.00 -6.90 -13.14
C ILE A 43 23.48 -7.06 -13.23
N SER A 44 22.97 -7.75 -14.26
CA SER A 44 21.54 -7.97 -14.41
C SER A 44 20.93 -8.75 -13.24
N LYS A 45 21.68 -9.71 -12.69
CA LYS A 45 21.28 -10.49 -11.53
C LYS A 45 21.24 -9.65 -10.26
N GLU A 46 22.24 -8.81 -10.06
CA GLU A 46 22.31 -7.87 -8.93
C GLU A 46 21.17 -6.85 -9.00
N GLU A 47 20.96 -6.21 -10.16
CA GLU A 47 19.82 -5.30 -10.37
C GLU A 47 18.47 -5.98 -10.12
N THR A 48 18.30 -7.22 -10.58
CA THR A 48 17.04 -7.96 -10.36
C THR A 48 16.83 -8.23 -8.88
N ARG A 49 17.90 -8.57 -8.15
CA ARG A 49 17.86 -8.79 -6.71
C ARG A 49 17.52 -7.51 -5.97
N GLU A 50 18.17 -6.39 -6.28
CA GLU A 50 17.87 -5.09 -5.70
C GLU A 50 16.40 -4.68 -5.94
N ARG A 51 15.87 -4.93 -7.15
CA ARG A 51 14.45 -4.67 -7.45
C ARG A 51 13.51 -5.53 -6.60
N ILE A 52 13.84 -6.81 -6.39
CA ILE A 52 13.03 -7.70 -5.54
C ILE A 52 13.07 -7.22 -4.09
N GLU A 53 14.25 -6.89 -3.57
CA GLU A 53 14.42 -6.41 -2.20
C GLU A 53 13.67 -5.08 -1.97
N ALA A 54 13.78 -4.14 -2.93
CA ALA A 54 13.02 -2.88 -2.89
C ALA A 54 11.51 -3.12 -2.94
N LEU A 55 11.04 -4.03 -3.80
CA LEU A 55 9.62 -4.37 -3.89
C LEU A 55 9.10 -5.01 -2.60
N GLN A 56 9.88 -5.90 -1.99
CA GLN A 56 9.53 -6.51 -0.71
C GLN A 56 9.44 -5.48 0.42
N ALA A 57 10.36 -4.51 0.46
CA ALA A 57 10.34 -3.43 1.42
C ALA A 57 9.07 -2.55 1.27
N ILE A 58 8.76 -2.12 0.03
CA ILE A 58 7.56 -1.34 -0.27
C ILE A 58 6.30 -2.11 0.12
N HIS A 59 6.24 -3.40 -0.21
CA HIS A 59 5.09 -4.24 0.11
C HIS A 59 4.90 -4.40 1.61
N GLY A 60 5.98 -4.58 2.37
CA GLY A 60 5.93 -4.65 3.83
C GLY A 60 5.42 -3.34 4.45
N GLU A 61 5.88 -2.19 3.95
CA GLU A 61 5.42 -0.88 4.40
C GLU A 61 3.94 -0.64 4.04
N GLU A 62 3.51 -1.06 2.86
CA GLU A 62 2.11 -0.97 2.43
C GLU A 62 1.19 -1.81 3.32
N ILE A 63 1.59 -3.04 3.65
CA ILE A 63 0.85 -3.91 4.58
C ILE A 63 0.71 -3.22 5.95
N ALA A 64 1.82 -2.70 6.49
CA ALA A 64 1.80 -2.02 7.79
C ALA A 64 0.88 -0.79 7.79
N ARG A 65 0.94 0.04 6.74
CA ARG A 65 0.04 1.20 6.58
C ARG A 65 -1.42 0.78 6.45
N ARG A 66 -1.69 -0.29 5.70
CA ARG A 66 -3.05 -0.83 5.55
C ARG A 66 -3.60 -1.34 6.89
N GLU A 67 -2.79 -2.03 7.67
CA GLU A 67 -3.19 -2.55 8.97
C GLU A 67 -3.48 -1.42 9.97
N GLN A 68 -2.61 -0.40 10.01
CA GLN A 68 -2.87 0.82 10.79
C GLN A 68 -4.18 1.51 10.38
N ALA A 69 -4.43 1.65 9.08
CA ALA A 69 -5.68 2.24 8.59
C ALA A 69 -6.90 1.42 9.04
N ILE A 70 -6.84 0.09 8.95
CA ILE A 70 -7.91 -0.79 9.41
C ILE A 70 -8.18 -0.60 10.91
N ASP A 71 -7.14 -0.49 11.73
CA ASP A 71 -7.32 -0.30 13.18
C ASP A 71 -7.91 1.07 13.53
N VAL A 72 -7.53 2.12 12.82
CA VAL A 72 -8.17 3.44 12.94
C VAL A 72 -9.65 3.37 12.58
N TYR A 73 -10.01 2.70 11.47
CA TYR A 73 -11.41 2.53 11.08
C TYR A 73 -12.20 1.70 12.09
N LYS A 74 -11.63 0.61 12.61
CA LYS A 74 -12.27 -0.19 13.66
C LYS A 74 -12.56 0.64 14.90
N LYS A 75 -11.60 1.49 15.32
CA LYS A 75 -11.78 2.38 16.46
C LYS A 75 -12.90 3.39 16.20
N ALA A 76 -12.87 4.05 15.04
CA ALA A 76 -13.92 5.01 14.66
C ALA A 76 -15.32 4.36 14.65
N ILE A 77 -15.45 3.15 14.09
CA ILE A 77 -16.73 2.42 14.09
C ILE A 77 -17.18 2.08 15.51
N LYS A 78 -16.25 1.68 16.38
CA LYS A 78 -16.55 1.38 17.78
C LYS A 78 -17.06 2.63 18.52
N ASP A 79 -16.37 3.75 18.34
CA ASP A 79 -16.73 5.02 18.97
C ASP A 79 -18.12 5.49 18.51
N ILE A 80 -18.40 5.44 17.20
CA ILE A 80 -19.72 5.75 16.64
C ILE A 80 -20.81 4.87 17.22
N ARG A 81 -20.56 3.55 17.33
CA ARG A 81 -21.55 2.62 17.92
C ARG A 81 -21.81 2.94 19.39
N GLN A 82 -20.76 3.24 20.15
CA GLN A 82 -20.90 3.60 21.56
C GLN A 82 -21.68 4.91 21.74
N ASP A 83 -21.40 5.93 20.93
CA ASP A 83 -22.13 7.19 20.95
C ASP A 83 -23.61 7.00 20.55
N TYR A 84 -23.87 6.16 19.56
CA TYR A 84 -25.24 5.81 19.16
C TYR A 84 -26.01 5.12 20.30
N GLU A 85 -25.39 4.12 20.95
CA GLU A 85 -25.99 3.40 22.08
C GLU A 85 -26.23 4.34 23.28
N ARG A 86 -25.31 5.26 23.56
CA ARG A 86 -25.49 6.28 24.60
C ARG A 86 -26.67 7.19 24.27
N THR A 87 -26.70 7.75 23.07
CA THR A 87 -27.75 8.67 22.62
C THR A 87 -29.13 8.00 22.64
N GLN A 88 -29.21 6.72 22.26
CA GLN A 88 -30.43 5.93 22.36
C GLN A 88 -30.94 5.80 23.80
N LYS A 89 -30.04 5.53 24.76
CA LYS A 89 -30.41 5.45 26.18
C LYS A 89 -30.86 6.80 26.73
N GLU A 90 -30.11 7.86 26.45
CA GLU A 90 -30.45 9.23 26.87
C GLU A 90 -31.84 9.64 26.32
N LEU A 91 -32.11 9.35 25.04
CA LEU A 91 -33.40 9.63 24.43
C LEU A 91 -34.55 8.84 25.10
N GLN A 92 -34.30 7.57 25.45
CA GLN A 92 -35.29 6.75 26.12
C GLN A 92 -35.57 7.26 27.54
N GLU A 93 -34.54 7.64 28.30
CA GLU A 93 -34.67 8.24 29.62
C GLU A 93 -35.42 9.57 29.58
N GLU A 94 -35.15 10.41 28.58
CA GLU A 94 -35.88 11.67 28.37
C GLU A 94 -37.35 11.42 28.05
N LYS A 95 -37.66 10.46 27.17
CA LYS A 95 -39.03 10.07 26.84
C LYS A 95 -39.79 9.61 28.07
N GLU A 96 -39.20 8.74 28.88
CA GLU A 96 -39.82 8.25 30.11
C GLU A 96 -40.02 9.36 31.13
N LYS A 97 -39.07 10.29 31.26
CA LYS A 97 -39.20 11.44 32.14
C LYS A 97 -40.35 12.34 31.70
N ARG A 98 -40.42 12.70 30.41
CA ARG A 98 -41.53 13.49 29.84
C ARG A 98 -42.86 12.79 30.03
N MET A 99 -42.93 11.47 29.81
CA MET A 99 -44.16 10.71 30.02
C MET A 99 -44.63 10.77 31.48
N ARG A 100 -43.72 10.60 32.45
CA ARG A 100 -44.03 10.75 33.89
C ARG A 100 -44.42 12.18 34.26
N ASP A 101 -43.86 13.19 33.61
CA ASP A 101 -44.22 14.59 33.80
C ASP A 101 -45.65 14.84 33.27
N TYR A 102 -45.99 14.33 32.08
CA TYR A 102 -47.34 14.40 31.52
C TYR A 102 -48.38 13.64 32.34
N GLU A 103 -48.10 12.43 32.84
CA GLU A 103 -49.00 11.68 33.73
C GLU A 103 -49.29 12.46 35.03
N ARG A 104 -48.27 13.14 35.56
CA ARG A 104 -48.41 13.99 36.75
C ARG A 104 -49.23 15.24 36.47
N LEU A 105 -49.00 15.91 35.35
CA LEU A 105 -49.80 17.06 34.89
C LEU A 105 -51.25 16.63 34.67
N PHE A 106 -51.51 15.54 33.97
CA PHE A 106 -52.85 14.99 33.76
C PHE A 106 -53.62 14.74 35.07
N SER A 107 -52.91 14.30 36.13
CA SER A 107 -53.51 14.00 37.43
C SER A 107 -53.75 15.24 38.31
N LYS A 108 -52.98 16.32 38.14
CA LYS A 108 -52.98 17.50 39.03
C LYS A 108 -53.45 18.80 38.39
N ASP A 109 -53.28 18.95 37.08
CA ASP A 109 -53.54 20.16 36.31
C ASP A 109 -53.85 19.82 34.84
N LYS A 110 -55.13 19.59 34.54
CA LYS A 110 -55.60 19.20 33.21
C LYS A 110 -55.54 20.36 32.20
N GLU A 111 -55.63 21.61 32.66
CA GLU A 111 -55.59 22.80 31.80
C GLU A 111 -54.16 23.11 31.36
N GLY A 112 -53.16 22.92 32.22
CA GLY A 112 -51.75 23.05 31.86
C GLY A 112 -51.31 22.07 30.77
N LEU A 113 -51.76 20.81 30.85
CA LEU A 113 -51.46 19.79 29.84
C LEU A 113 -52.13 20.10 28.48
N ALA A 114 -53.37 20.59 28.51
CA ALA A 114 -54.10 20.99 27.31
C ALA A 114 -53.37 22.09 26.53
N ASN A 115 -52.89 23.13 27.23
CA ASN A 115 -52.13 24.22 26.61
C ASN A 115 -50.81 23.76 26.00
N GLU A 116 -50.09 22.83 26.64
CA GLU A 116 -48.82 22.31 26.12
C GLU A 116 -49.00 21.45 24.86
N ILE A 117 -50.12 20.69 24.77
CA ILE A 117 -50.50 19.93 23.57
C ILE A 117 -50.89 20.88 22.43
N VAL A 118 -51.65 21.93 22.74
CA VAL A 118 -52.04 22.99 21.78
C VAL A 118 -50.81 23.69 21.21
N ASP A 119 -49.83 24.04 22.04
CA ASP A 119 -48.62 24.75 21.60
C ASP A 119 -47.64 23.86 20.82
N THR A 120 -47.48 22.59 21.24
CA THR A 120 -46.56 21.64 20.59
C THR A 120 -47.08 21.12 19.25
N TYR A 121 -48.39 20.89 19.14
CA TYR A 121 -49.00 20.25 17.97
C TYR A 121 -49.93 21.15 17.16
N GLY A 122 -50.24 22.36 17.63
CA GLY A 122 -51.04 23.36 16.91
C GLY A 122 -52.54 23.05 16.86
N PHE A 123 -53.08 22.30 17.83
CA PHE A 123 -54.51 21.98 17.88
C PHE A 123 -55.32 23.14 18.48
N GLU A 124 -56.54 23.41 17.98
CA GLU A 124 -57.49 24.28 18.67
C GLU A 124 -58.23 23.46 19.75
N PHE A 125 -58.22 23.94 21.00
CA PHE A 125 -58.93 23.30 22.11
C PHE A 125 -60.44 23.49 21.92
N VAL A 126 -61.17 22.41 21.64
CA VAL A 126 -62.63 22.42 21.52
C VAL A 126 -63.23 21.84 22.80
N GLU A 127 -64.03 22.65 23.49
CA GLU A 127 -64.68 22.39 24.78
C GLU A 127 -65.65 21.20 24.76
#